data_AF-A0A7R7JI45-F1
#
_entry.id   AF-A0A7R7JI45-F1
#
_cell.length_a   1.000
_cell.length_b   1.000
_cell.length_c   1.000
_cell.angle_alpha   90.00
_cell.angle_beta   90.00
_cell.angle_gamma   90.00
#
_symmetry.space_group_name_H-M   'P 1'
#
loop_
_entity.id
_entity.type
_entity.pdbx_description
1 polymer ?
#
loop_
_entity_poly.entity_id
_entity_poly.type
_entity_poly.pdbx_seq_one_letter_code
_entity_poly.pdbx_strand_id
1 'polypeptide(L)'
;MTVDEASRSSAWQVRQGAARALAGAAAKSAVPRLTPLLGDEHPDVRKAAVLALTRWVDEPAARDALGIAVKDSDADVRAYARRASGREAV
;
A
#
# COMPACT_ATOMS: atom_id res chain seq x y z
N MET A 1 7.96 13.97 -25.60
CA MET A 1 7.42 12.95 -24.67
C MET A 1 7.77 11.59 -25.25
N THR A 2 8.79 10.94 -24.71
CA THR A 2 9.38 9.71 -25.27
C THR A 2 8.65 8.50 -24.67
N VAL A 3 8.44 7.45 -25.47
CA VAL A 3 7.70 6.22 -25.08
C VAL A 3 8.19 5.55 -23.78
N ASP A 4 9.45 5.79 -23.39
CA ASP A 4 10.07 5.27 -22.17
C ASP A 4 9.50 5.93 -20.89
N GLU A 5 9.25 7.24 -20.93
CA GLU A 5 8.62 7.98 -19.84
C GLU A 5 7.17 7.55 -19.64
N ALA A 6 6.42 7.38 -20.74
CA ALA A 6 5.03 6.91 -20.68
C ALA A 6 4.92 5.46 -20.19
N SER A 7 5.94 4.62 -20.40
CA SER A 7 5.97 3.24 -19.92
C SER A 7 6.16 3.16 -18.40
N ARG A 8 7.13 3.91 -17.85
CA ARG A 8 7.28 4.07 -16.38
C ARG A 8 6.05 4.76 -15.79
N SER A 9 5.65 5.82 -16.48
CA SER A 9 4.39 6.55 -16.52
C SER A 9 3.11 5.75 -16.49
N SER A 10 3.12 4.47 -16.85
CA SER A 10 1.94 3.61 -16.91
C SER A 10 2.11 2.39 -16.00
N ALA A 11 3.36 1.94 -15.80
CA ALA A 11 3.68 0.77 -14.99
C ALA A 11 3.30 0.97 -13.53
N TRP A 12 3.52 2.15 -12.95
CA TRP A 12 3.16 2.38 -11.55
C TRP A 12 1.63 2.46 -11.37
N GLN A 13 0.87 3.03 -12.31
CA GLN A 13 -0.60 3.03 -12.25
C GLN A 13 -1.17 1.62 -12.34
N VAL A 14 -0.55 0.73 -13.14
CA VAL A 14 -0.96 -0.68 -13.19
C VAL A 14 -0.75 -1.34 -11.83
N ARG A 15 0.40 -1.12 -11.17
CA ARG A 15 0.66 -1.65 -9.82
C ARG A 15 -0.28 -1.04 -8.77
N GLN A 16 -0.56 0.26 -8.87
CA GLN A 16 -1.53 0.95 -8.03
C GLN A 16 -2.94 0.36 -8.20
N GLY A 17 -3.37 0.15 -9.44
CA GLY A 17 -4.65 -0.46 -9.78
C GLY A 17 -4.75 -1.89 -9.26
N ALA A 18 -3.68 -2.67 -9.39
CA ALA A 18 -3.60 -4.03 -8.83
C ALA A 18 -3.72 -4.03 -7.31
N ALA A 19 -3.03 -3.12 -6.60
CA ALA A 19 -3.15 -2.96 -5.15
C ALA A 19 -4.60 -2.66 -4.74
N ARG A 20 -5.27 -1.75 -5.46
CA ARG A 20 -6.68 -1.41 -5.22
C ARG A 20 -7.61 -2.60 -5.49
N ALA A 21 -7.38 -3.36 -6.56
CA ALA A 21 -8.18 -4.53 -6.88
C ALA A 21 -8.06 -5.63 -5.81
N LEU A 22 -6.86 -5.83 -5.27
CA LEU A 22 -6.60 -6.79 -4.20
C LEU A 22 -7.39 -6.48 -2.93
N ALA A 23 -7.79 -5.22 -2.69
CA ALA A 23 -8.65 -4.82 -1.57
C ALA A 23 -10.00 -5.56 -1.53
N GLY A 24 -10.47 -6.10 -2.67
CA GLY A 24 -11.68 -6.91 -2.75
C GLY A 24 -11.48 -8.42 -2.53
N ALA A 25 -10.24 -8.89 -2.43
CA ALA A 25 -9.93 -10.31 -2.28
C ALA A 25 -9.92 -10.77 -0.81
N ALA A 26 -9.83 -12.08 -0.57
CA ALA A 26 -9.65 -12.59 0.78
C ALA A 26 -8.26 -12.23 1.33
N ALA A 27 -8.19 -11.90 2.64
CA ALA A 27 -6.96 -11.46 3.30
C ALA A 27 -5.78 -12.40 3.07
N LYS A 28 -6.00 -13.72 3.16
CA LYS A 28 -4.97 -14.76 2.95
C LYS A 28 -4.29 -14.69 1.59
N SER A 29 -4.97 -14.18 0.56
CA SER A 29 -4.41 -14.00 -0.79
C SER A 29 -3.91 -12.57 -1.01
N ALA A 30 -4.64 -11.58 -0.47
CA ALA A 30 -4.34 -10.18 -0.67
C ALA A 30 -3.09 -9.73 0.10
N VAL A 31 -2.98 -10.04 1.39
CA VAL A 31 -1.92 -9.53 2.28
C VAL A 31 -0.52 -9.88 1.75
N PRO A 32 -0.20 -11.15 1.39
CA PRO A 32 1.12 -11.49 0.87
C PRO A 32 1.48 -10.79 -0.45
N ARG A 33 0.47 -10.39 -1.24
CA ARG A 33 0.66 -9.68 -2.52
C ARG A 33 0.78 -8.17 -2.34
N LEU A 34 0.20 -7.63 -1.26
CA LEU A 34 0.26 -6.21 -0.93
C LEU A 34 1.53 -5.85 -0.15
N THR A 35 2.06 -6.75 0.69
CA THR A 35 3.27 -6.49 1.48
C THR A 35 4.47 -6.04 0.63
N PRO A 36 4.81 -6.66 -0.52
CA PRO A 36 5.91 -6.19 -1.36
C PRO A 36 5.69 -4.80 -1.94
N LEU A 37 4.43 -4.40 -2.17
CA LEU A 37 4.08 -3.08 -2.72
C LEU A 37 4.29 -1.95 -1.72
N LEU A 38 4.50 -2.25 -0.43
CA LEU A 38 4.95 -1.26 0.56
C LEU A 38 6.40 -0.81 0.34
N GLY A 39 7.17 -1.52 -0.48
CA GLY A 39 8.53 -1.15 -0.88
C GLY A 39 8.60 -0.55 -2.29
N ASP A 40 7.46 -0.26 -2.93
CA ASP A 40 7.43 0.24 -4.30
C ASP A 40 8.10 1.62 -4.42
N GLU A 41 8.81 1.86 -5.53
CA GLU A 41 9.44 3.15 -5.80
C GLU A 41 8.43 4.31 -5.79
N HIS A 42 7.20 4.05 -6.25
CA HIS A 42 6.20 5.09 -6.45
C HIS A 42 5.30 5.23 -5.21
N PRO A 43 5.22 6.43 -4.60
CA PRO A 43 4.48 6.63 -3.36
C PRO A 43 3.00 6.30 -3.49
N ASP A 44 2.38 6.56 -4.65
CA ASP A 44 0.98 6.20 -4.88
C ASP A 44 0.70 4.69 -4.85
N VAL A 45 1.68 3.86 -5.25
CA VAL A 45 1.54 2.39 -5.16
C VAL A 45 1.63 1.96 -3.70
N ARG A 46 2.60 2.50 -2.95
CA ARG A 46 2.74 2.25 -1.50
C ARG A 46 1.48 2.69 -0.74
N LYS A 47 0.95 3.87 -1.05
CA LYS A 47 -0.31 4.40 -0.50
C LYS A 47 -1.49 3.49 -0.80
N ALA A 48 -1.63 3.02 -2.04
CA ALA A 48 -2.68 2.08 -2.40
C ALA A 48 -2.56 0.75 -1.65
N ALA A 49 -1.34 0.25 -1.44
CA ALA A 49 -1.09 -0.96 -0.67
C ALA A 49 -1.47 -0.80 0.81
N VAL A 50 -1.07 0.32 1.44
CA VAL A 50 -1.49 0.66 2.82
C VAL A 50 -3.01 0.72 2.92
N LEU A 51 -3.67 1.47 2.04
CA LEU A 51 -5.13 1.61 2.02
C LEU A 51 -5.85 0.27 1.82
N ALA A 52 -5.30 -0.63 1.02
CA ALA A 52 -5.86 -1.97 0.85
C ALA A 52 -5.68 -2.81 2.14
N LEU A 53 -4.49 -2.78 2.74
CA LEU A 53 -4.18 -3.51 3.98
C LEU A 53 -5.05 -3.06 5.17
N THR A 54 -5.53 -1.81 5.21
CA THR A 54 -6.42 -1.34 6.28
C THR A 54 -7.75 -2.10 6.35
N ARG A 55 -8.14 -2.81 5.29
CA ARG A 55 -9.37 -3.64 5.30
C ARG A 55 -9.23 -4.88 6.18
N TRP A 56 -8.01 -5.26 6.52
CA TRP A 56 -7.71 -6.44 7.34
C TRP A 56 -6.85 -6.06 8.53
N VAL A 57 -7.08 -4.90 9.15
CA VAL A 57 -6.37 -4.52 10.38
C VAL A 57 -6.50 -5.56 11.49
N ASP A 58 -7.45 -6.48 11.43
CA ASP A 58 -7.58 -7.59 12.38
C ASP A 58 -6.69 -8.80 12.10
N GLU A 59 -6.11 -8.90 10.91
CA GLU A 59 -5.18 -9.95 10.54
C GLU A 59 -3.76 -9.59 11.00
N PRO A 60 -3.07 -10.46 11.77
CA PRO A 60 -1.72 -10.18 12.27
C PRO A 60 -0.73 -9.79 11.16
N ALA A 61 -0.76 -10.50 10.03
CA ALA A 61 0.12 -10.22 8.90
C ALA A 61 -0.11 -8.83 8.27
N ALA A 62 -1.37 -8.35 8.28
CA ALA A 62 -1.68 -7.02 7.79
C ALA A 62 -1.27 -5.94 8.81
N ARG A 63 -1.44 -6.19 10.11
CA ARG A 63 -0.93 -5.29 11.17
C ARG A 63 0.58 -5.13 11.07
N ASP A 64 1.31 -6.23 10.90
CA ASP A 64 2.77 -6.21 10.76
C ASP A 64 3.20 -5.41 9.53
N ALA A 65 2.52 -5.61 8.40
CA ALA A 65 2.77 -4.87 7.17
C ALA A 65 2.49 -3.36 7.34
N LEU A 66 1.38 -2.98 7.97
CA LEU A 66 1.07 -1.58 8.31
C LEU A 66 2.11 -0.99 9.26
N GLY A 67 2.65 -1.78 10.20
CA GLY A 67 3.72 -1.40 11.10
C GLY A 67 5.05 -1.07 10.41
N ILE A 68 5.28 -1.56 9.19
CA ILE A 68 6.42 -1.14 8.36
C ILE A 68 6.13 0.24 7.74
N ALA A 69 4.92 0.44 7.22
CA ALA A 69 4.53 1.65 6.49
C ALA A 69 4.46 2.92 7.36
N VAL A 70 4.35 2.81 8.70
CA VAL A 70 4.43 3.99 9.59
C VAL A 70 5.77 4.72 9.54
N LYS A 71 6.82 4.08 8.99
CA LYS A 71 8.16 4.62 8.79
C LYS A 71 8.46 4.98 7.33
N ASP A 72 7.45 4.98 6.46
CA ASP A 72 7.62 5.32 5.04
C ASP A 72 8.24 6.71 4.86
N SER A 73 8.97 6.94 3.76
CA SER A 73 9.55 8.25 3.45
C SER A 73 8.47 9.28 3.08
N ASP A 74 7.34 8.84 2.52
CA ASP A 74 6.22 9.67 2.11
C ASP A 74 5.29 9.99 3.30
N ALA A 75 4.91 11.26 3.44
CA ALA A 75 4.11 11.73 4.56
C ALA A 75 2.67 11.19 4.56
N ASP A 76 2.06 11.06 3.38
CA ASP A 76 0.71 10.51 3.24
C ASP A 76 0.72 9.04 3.63
N VAL A 77 1.68 8.27 3.11
CA VAL A 77 1.79 6.83 3.41
C VAL A 77 1.91 6.60 4.93
N ARG A 78 2.75 7.39 5.62
CA ARG A 78 2.86 7.32 7.08
C ARG A 78 1.56 7.66 7.78
N ALA A 79 0.85 8.71 7.35
CA ALA A 79 -0.40 9.13 7.97
C ALA A 79 -1.47 8.02 7.86
N TYR A 80 -1.66 7.45 6.66
CA TYR A 80 -2.60 6.34 6.49
C TYR A 80 -2.23 5.12 7.31
N ALA A 81 -0.94 4.77 7.38
CA ALA A 81 -0.47 3.64 8.17
C ALA A 81 -0.73 3.86 9.68
N ARG A 82 -0.44 5.05 10.22
CA ARG A 82 -0.69 5.35 11.64
C ARG A 82 -2.16 5.36 11.98
N ARG A 83 -2.99 5.95 11.11
CA ARG A 83 -4.44 5.93 11.26
C ARG A 83 -4.98 4.50 11.29
N ALA A 84 -4.50 3.65 10.38
CA ALA A 84 -4.89 2.24 10.32
C ALA A 84 -4.43 1.43 11.55
N SER A 85 -3.25 1.72 12.07
CA SER A 85 -2.70 1.06 13.27
C SER A 85 -3.25 1.62 14.59
N GLY A 86 -4.20 2.57 14.57
CA GLY A 86 -4.74 3.19 15.79
C GLY A 86 -3.72 4.04 16.55
N ARG A 87 -2.65 4.48 15.89
CA ARG A 87 -1.58 5.32 16.46
C ARG A 87 -1.83 6.82 16.33
N GLU A 88 -2.90 7.20 15.64
CA GLU A 88 -3.46 8.56 15.65
C GLU A 88 -4.79 8.52 16.41
N ALA A 89 -4.71 8.55 17.74
CA ALA A 89 -5.84 8.85 18.62
C ALA A 89 -5.46 10.10 19.42
N VAL A 90 -5.65 11.27 18.82
CA VAL A 90 -5.76 12.58 19.47
C VAL A 90 -6.77 13.40 18.70
#